data_AF-A0A6M0ALS5-F1
#
_entry.id   AF-A0A6M0ALS5-F1
#
_cell.length_a   1.000
_cell.length_b   1.000
_cell.length_c   1.000
_cell.angle_alpha   90.00
_cell.angle_beta   90.00
_cell.angle_gamma   90.00
#
_symmetry.space_group_name_H-M   'P 1'
#
loop_
_entity.id
_entity.type
_entity.pdbx_description
1 polymer ?
#
loop_
_entity_poly.entity_id
_entity_poly.type
_entity_poly.pdbx_seq_one_letter_code
_entity_poly.pdbx_strand_id
1 'polypeptide(L)' 'MSQIAIIEAFAELEDPRRRAGQRHALPLCLALFTVGYAAGNQGFLAIGDWM' A
#
# COMPACT_ATOMS: atom_id res chain seq x y z
N MET A 1 -0.15 -20.75 4.22
CA MET A 1 0.00 -19.31 4.52
C MET A 1 -0.95 -18.56 3.60
N SER A 2 -1.81 -17.66 4.09
CA SER A 2 -2.72 -16.92 3.21
C SER A 2 -1.95 -15.94 2.34
N GLN A 3 -2.14 -16.04 1.05
CA GLN A 3 -1.53 -15.18 0.05
C GLN A 3 -2.25 -13.82 0.03
N ILE A 4 -1.53 -12.70 0.16
CA ILE A 4 -2.12 -11.36 0.15
C ILE A 4 -1.93 -10.74 -1.24
N ALA A 5 -2.99 -10.75 -2.04
CA ALA A 5 -2.95 -10.35 -3.46
C ALA A 5 -2.37 -8.94 -3.68
N ILE A 6 -2.64 -7.99 -2.78
CA ILE A 6 -2.14 -6.63 -2.92
C ILE A 6 -0.62 -6.51 -2.68
N ILE A 7 -0.03 -7.43 -1.90
CA ILE A 7 1.44 -7.47 -1.75
C ILE A 7 2.07 -8.03 -3.03
N GLU A 8 1.42 -9.02 -3.64
CA GLU A 8 1.87 -9.63 -4.89
C GLU A 8 1.84 -8.72 -6.10
N ALA A 9 0.89 -7.80 -6.14
CA ALA A 9 0.83 -6.78 -7.18
C ALA A 9 2.15 -5.99 -7.30
N PHE A 10 2.97 -5.98 -6.24
CA PHE A 10 4.24 -5.26 -6.17
C PHE A 10 5.47 -6.17 -6.10
N ALA A 11 5.32 -7.51 -6.18
CA ALA A 11 6.41 -8.45 -5.93
C ALA A 11 7.59 -8.33 -6.90
N GLU A 12 7.31 -8.01 -8.16
CA GLU A 12 8.30 -7.89 -9.24
C GLU A 12 8.96 -6.51 -9.32
N LEU A 13 8.61 -5.58 -8.41
CA LEU A 13 9.22 -4.26 -8.38
C LEU A 13 10.60 -4.32 -7.71
N GLU A 14 11.62 -3.87 -8.44
CA GLU A 14 12.96 -3.69 -7.89
C GLU A 14 12.93 -2.65 -6.77
N ASP A 15 13.57 -2.95 -5.63
CA ASP A 15 13.67 -2.01 -4.51
C ASP A 15 14.87 -1.08 -4.70
N PRO A 16 14.68 0.20 -5.10
CA PRO A 16 15.79 1.12 -5.36
C PRO A 16 16.40 1.66 -4.06
N ARG A 17 15.82 1.36 -2.89
CA ARG A 17 16.28 1.91 -1.61
C ARG A 17 17.62 1.27 -1.24
N ARG A 18 18.55 2.06 -0.73
CA ARG A 18 19.80 1.52 -0.16
C ARG A 18 19.45 0.62 1.05
N ARG A 19 20.15 -0.50 1.20
CA ARG A 19 19.91 -1.48 2.30
C ARG A 19 19.98 -0.87 3.70
N ALA A 20 20.77 0.21 3.88
CA ALA A 20 20.79 0.95 5.12
C ALA A 20 19.44 1.65 5.35
N GLY A 21 18.68 1.15 6.34
CA GLY A 21 17.37 1.71 6.72
C GLY A 21 16.15 0.96 6.15
N GLN A 22 16.34 -0.14 5.43
CA GLN A 22 15.21 -0.99 5.03
C GLN A 22 14.68 -1.79 6.24
N ARG A 23 13.60 -1.32 6.86
CA ARG A 23 12.90 -2.04 7.94
C ARG A 23 11.85 -3.02 7.42
N HIS A 24 11.26 -2.73 6.26
CA HIS A 24 10.18 -3.49 5.65
C HIS A 24 10.40 -3.63 4.14
N ALA A 25 9.99 -4.77 3.58
CA ALA A 25 10.06 -5.04 2.15
C ALA A 25 9.25 -4.01 1.36
N LEU A 26 9.76 -3.56 0.20
CA LEU A 26 9.10 -2.56 -0.63
C LEU A 26 7.64 -2.96 -0.99
N PRO A 27 7.34 -4.21 -1.38
CA PRO A 27 5.97 -4.61 -1.70
C PRO A 27 4.98 -4.40 -0.54
N LEU A 28 5.42 -4.63 0.69
CA LEU A 28 4.61 -4.39 1.89
C LEU A 28 4.36 -2.90 2.11
N CYS A 29 5.40 -2.06 1.97
CA CYS A 29 5.26 -0.61 2.10
C CYS A 29 4.27 -0.04 1.06
N LEU A 30 4.39 -0.49 -0.20
CA LEU A 30 3.50 -0.06 -1.27
C LEU A 30 2.07 -0.53 -1.03
N ALA A 31 1.86 -1.79 -0.63
CA ALA A 31 0.55 -2.29 -0.28
C ALA A 31 -0.14 -1.45 0.82
N LEU A 32 0.58 -1.15 1.90
CA LEU A 32 0.06 -0.30 2.98
C LEU A 32 -0.28 1.11 2.50
N PHE A 33 0.58 1.71 1.68
CA PHE A 33 0.33 3.02 1.12
C PHE A 33 -0.91 3.03 0.21
N THR A 34 -1.03 2.06 -0.69
CA THR A 34 -2.17 1.93 -1.61
C THR A 34 -3.48 1.74 -0.85
N VAL A 35 -3.52 0.86 0.15
CA VAL A 35 -4.71 0.66 0.98
C VAL A 35 -5.06 1.93 1.76
N GLY A 36 -4.07 2.59 2.37
CA GLY A 36 -4.28 3.83 3.10
C GLY A 36 -4.83 4.95 2.21
N TYR A 37 -4.28 5.11 1.01
CA TYR A 37 -4.75 6.08 0.03
C TYR A 37 -6.18 5.78 -0.43
N ALA A 38 -6.47 4.53 -0.80
CA ALA A 38 -7.80 4.13 -1.24
C ALA A 38 -8.85 4.33 -0.13
N ALA A 39 -8.53 3.93 1.11
CA ALA A 39 -9.40 4.14 2.27
C ALA A 39 -9.64 5.63 2.55
N GLY A 40 -8.60 6.45 2.46
CA GLY A 40 -8.71 7.91 2.61
C GLY A 40 -9.64 8.54 1.55
N ASN A 41 -9.48 8.16 0.28
CA ASN A 41 -10.34 8.63 -0.79
C ASN A 41 -11.82 8.23 -0.57
N GLN A 42 -12.06 6.97 -0.17
CA GLN A 42 -13.41 6.52 0.18
C GLN A 42 -14.00 7.30 1.35
N GLY A 43 -13.19 7.60 2.38
CA GLY A 43 -13.61 8.45 3.49
C GLY A 43 -14.00 9.86 3.04
N PHE A 44 -13.24 10.47 2.12
CA PHE A 44 -13.56 11.78 1.57
C PHE A 44 -14.87 11.79 0.76
N LEU A 45 -15.07 10.79 -0.10
CA LEU A 45 -16.31 10.64 -0.88
C LEU A 45 -17.52 10.46 0.04
N ALA A 46 -17.39 9.65 1.09
CA ALA A 46 -18.46 9.42 2.06
C ALA A 46 -18.85 10.71 2.83
N ILE A 47 -17.92 11.64 3.07
CA ILE A 47 -18.24 12.97 3.64
C ILE A 47 -19.08 13.78 2.65
N GLY A 48 -18.74 13.71 1.35
CA GLY A 48 -19.51 14.35 0.29
C GLY A 48 -20.93 13.81 0.17
N ASP A 49 -21.10 12.49 0.25
CA ASP A 49 -22.41 11.82 0.20
C ASP A 49 -23.31 12.13 1.41
N TRP A 50 -22.72 12.58 2.53
CA TRP A 50 -23.47 12.93 3.74
C TRP A 50 -24.08 14.34 3.72
N MET A 51 -23.53 15.25 2.91
CA MET A 51 -24.01 16.64 2.77
C MET A 51 -25.13 16.76 1.75
#